data_AF-A0A4W3IZJ1-F1
#
_entry.id   AF-A0A4W3IZJ1-F1
#
_cell.length_a   1.000
_cell.length_b   1.000
_cell.length_c   1.000
_cell.angle_alpha   90.00
_cell.angle_beta   90.00
_cell.angle_gamma   90.00
#
_symmetry.space_group_name_H-M   'P 1'
#
loop_
_entity.id
_entity.type
_entity.pdbx_description
1 polymer ?
#
loop_
_entity_poly.entity_id
_entity_poly.type
_entity_poly.pdbx_seq_one_letter_code
_entity_poly.pdbx_strand_id
1 'polypeptide(L)'
;MVDQLAALLWVQKNIERFAGDMESVTLFGQFSGAISSSLFALLPMTSSLFHRVIIEGGSALIPGIITPNKTQLAHEASQIGNCNTRNSMEILSCLRNKTEDEMRTIIINVVSFYFKSIIDNFTQ
;
A
#
# COMPACT_ATOMS: atom_id res chain seq x y z
N MET A 1 0.56 -0.30 -2.15
CA MET A 1 0.67 0.92 -2.98
C MET A 1 1.37 0.67 -4.30
N VAL A 2 2.51 -0.05 -4.33
CA VAL A 2 3.26 -0.30 -5.59
C VAL A 2 2.40 -0.98 -6.66
N ASP A 3 1.50 -1.90 -6.31
CA ASP A 3 0.59 -2.53 -7.28
C ASP A 3 -0.40 -1.54 -7.91
N GLN A 4 -0.93 -0.60 -7.10
CA GLN A 4 -1.81 0.45 -7.60
C GLN A 4 -1.06 1.44 -8.50
N LEU A 5 0.21 1.72 -8.20
CA LEU A 5 1.09 2.51 -9.07
C LEU A 5 1.32 1.78 -10.40
N ALA A 6 1.59 0.47 -10.38
CA ALA A 6 1.73 -0.33 -11.59
C ALA A 6 0.45 -0.33 -12.44
N ALA A 7 -0.72 -0.39 -11.81
CA ALA A 7 -2.00 -0.27 -12.50
C ALA A 7 -2.18 1.12 -13.15
N LEU A 8 -1.84 2.20 -12.45
CA LEU A 8 -1.88 3.56 -13.01
C LEU A 8 -0.93 3.72 -14.20
N LEU A 9 0.29 3.19 -14.11
CA LEU A 9 1.25 3.16 -15.21
C LEU A 9 0.71 2.35 -16.41
N TRP A 10 0.03 1.24 -16.13
CA TRP A 10 -0.61 0.45 -17.18
C TRP A 10 -1.73 1.25 -17.85
N VAL A 11 -2.58 1.95 -17.08
CA VAL A 11 -3.63 2.81 -17.64
C VAL A 11 -3.01 3.86 -18.56
N GLN A 12 -2.02 4.62 -18.07
CA GLN A 12 -1.33 5.64 -18.86
C GLN A 12 -0.73 5.09 -20.16
N LYS A 13 -0.17 3.88 -20.13
CA LYS A 13 0.43 3.25 -21.31
C LYS A 13 -0.60 2.73 -22.32
N ASN A 14 -1.82 2.41 -21.91
CA ASN A 14 -2.74 1.61 -22.72
C ASN A 14 -4.10 2.25 -23.00
N ILE A 15 -4.53 3.25 -22.24
CA ILE A 15 -5.91 3.73 -22.26
C ILE A 15 -6.35 4.31 -23.61
N GLU A 16 -5.43 4.90 -24.38
CA GLU A 16 -5.71 5.39 -25.74
C GLU A 16 -6.18 4.27 -26.70
N ARG A 17 -5.69 3.03 -26.50
CA ARG A 17 -6.12 1.86 -27.29
C ARG A 17 -7.58 1.48 -27.01
N PHE A 18 -8.11 1.93 -25.89
CA PHE A 18 -9.51 1.78 -25.48
C PHE A 18 -10.32 3.05 -25.75
N ALA A 19 -9.81 3.97 -26.58
CA ALA A 19 -10.40 5.27 -26.88
C ALA A 19 -10.61 6.18 -25.66
N GLY A 20 -9.86 5.97 -24.58
CA GLY A 20 -9.81 6.91 -23.46
C GLY A 20 -8.70 7.95 -23.62
N ASP A 21 -8.74 8.99 -22.80
CA ASP A 21 -7.81 10.12 -22.82
C ASP A 21 -6.83 10.01 -21.65
N MET A 22 -5.54 9.86 -21.96
CA MET A 22 -4.49 9.76 -20.95
C MET A 22 -4.31 11.07 -20.16
N GLU A 23 -4.70 12.21 -20.74
CA GLU A 23 -4.66 13.54 -20.13
C GLU A 23 -5.90 13.88 -19.29
N SER A 24 -6.82 12.93 -19.13
CA SER A 24 -8.06 13.12 -18.39
C SER A 24 -8.41 11.96 -17.46
N VAL A 25 -7.39 11.24 -16.98
CA VAL A 25 -7.57 10.13 -16.02
C VAL A 25 -8.00 10.66 -14.65
N THR A 26 -9.01 10.02 -14.04
CA THR A 26 -9.50 10.34 -12.69
C THR A 26 -9.25 9.17 -11.75
N LEU A 27 -8.56 9.42 -10.64
CA LEU A 27 -8.37 8.45 -9.58
C LEU A 27 -9.49 8.59 -8.53
N PHE A 28 -10.35 7.59 -8.45
CA PHE A 28 -11.43 7.53 -7.47
C PHE A 28 -11.12 6.47 -6.40
N GLY A 29 -11.43 6.77 -5.14
CA GLY A 29 -11.36 5.78 -4.08
C GLY A 29 -12.34 6.03 -2.93
N GLN A 30 -12.90 4.93 -2.42
CA GLN A 30 -13.77 4.90 -1.25
C GLN A 30 -13.06 4.19 -0.07
N PHE A 31 -13.20 4.68 1.16
CA PHE A 31 -12.59 4.14 2.39
C PHE A 31 -11.08 3.89 2.26
N SER A 32 -10.62 2.63 2.22
CA SER A 32 -9.20 2.28 2.01
C SER A 32 -8.70 2.73 0.63
N GLY A 33 -9.57 2.76 -0.38
CA GLY A 33 -9.31 3.37 -1.67
C GLY A 33 -9.15 4.89 -1.58
N ALA A 34 -9.90 5.56 -0.71
CA ALA A 34 -9.77 7.00 -0.46
C ALA A 34 -8.45 7.33 0.24
N ILE A 35 -8.02 6.48 1.19
CA ILE A 35 -6.70 6.57 1.81
C ILE A 35 -5.59 6.39 0.75
N SER A 36 -5.72 5.39 -0.12
CA SER A 36 -4.76 5.18 -1.23
C SER A 36 -4.70 6.40 -2.17
N SER A 37 -5.87 6.90 -2.59
CA SER A 37 -5.99 8.01 -3.53
C SER A 37 -5.45 9.32 -2.96
N SER A 38 -5.71 9.57 -1.67
CA SER A 38 -5.13 10.73 -0.97
C SER A 38 -3.62 10.62 -0.81
N LEU A 39 -3.06 9.41 -0.58
CA LEU A 39 -1.60 9.22 -0.59
C LEU A 39 -1.02 9.51 -1.97
N PHE A 40 -1.63 9.01 -3.05
CA PHE A 40 -1.19 9.32 -4.41
C PHE A 40 -1.27 10.81 -4.75
N ALA A 41 -2.30 11.51 -4.29
CA ALA A 41 -2.40 12.97 -4.48
C ALA A 41 -1.25 13.75 -3.81
N LEU A 42 -0.59 13.18 -2.80
CA LEU A 42 0.54 13.78 -2.10
C LEU A 42 1.91 13.41 -2.69
N LEU A 43 1.99 12.37 -3.53
CA LEU A 43 3.25 11.89 -4.11
C LEU A 43 3.58 12.66 -5.40
N PRO A 44 4.70 13.42 -5.45
CA PRO A 44 5.03 14.22 -6.64
C PRO A 44 5.21 13.37 -7.91
N MET A 45 5.76 12.16 -7.79
CA MET A 45 6.03 11.25 -8.92
C MET A 45 4.77 10.69 -9.60
N THR A 46 3.60 10.81 -8.98
CA THR A 46 2.34 10.31 -9.56
C THR A 46 1.49 11.41 -10.18
N SER A 47 1.98 12.66 -10.16
CA SER A 47 1.27 13.84 -10.69
C SER A 47 0.93 13.77 -12.19
N SER A 48 1.67 13.00 -12.98
CA SER A 48 1.38 12.79 -14.40
C SER A 48 0.52 11.55 -14.68
N LEU A 49 0.13 10.79 -13.66
CA LEU A 49 -0.59 9.51 -13.85
C LEU A 49 -2.12 9.67 -13.78
N PHE A 50 -2.60 10.75 -13.17
CA PHE A 50 -4.00 11.12 -13.08
C PHE A 50 -4.12 12.64 -12.89
N HIS A 51 -5.24 13.20 -13.34
CA HIS A 51 -5.46 14.65 -13.41
C HIS A 51 -6.53 15.12 -12.44
N ARG A 52 -7.34 14.19 -11.95
CA ARG A 52 -8.41 14.44 -10.98
C ARG A 52 -8.41 13.34 -9.93
N VAL A 53 -8.82 13.68 -8.72
CA VAL A 53 -8.94 12.73 -7.62
C VAL A 53 -10.28 12.91 -6.91
N ILE A 54 -10.93 11.81 -6.57
CA ILE A 54 -12.15 11.78 -5.76
C ILE A 54 -11.88 10.87 -4.55
N ILE A 55 -12.11 11.42 -3.35
CA ILE A 55 -11.73 10.82 -2.07
C ILE A 55 -12.99 10.74 -1.20
N GLU A 56 -13.52 9.54 -0.97
CA GLU A 56 -14.78 9.35 -0.24
C GLU A 56 -14.61 8.46 1.00
N GLY A 57 -14.92 8.99 2.19
CA GLY A 57 -14.96 8.20 3.43
C GLY A 57 -13.61 7.71 3.97
N GLY A 58 -12.49 8.28 3.52
CA GLY A 58 -11.15 7.99 4.04
C GLY A 58 -10.13 9.08 3.69
N SER A 59 -8.97 9.08 4.35
CA SER A 59 -7.90 10.07 4.12
C SER A 59 -6.55 9.57 4.63
N ALA A 60 -5.45 9.94 3.95
CA ALA A 60 -4.08 9.74 4.38
C ALA A 60 -3.75 10.40 5.73
N LEU A 61 -4.55 11.39 6.14
CA LEU A 61 -4.38 12.14 7.39
C LEU A 61 -5.04 11.46 8.60
N ILE A 62 -5.73 10.33 8.42
CA ILE A 62 -6.29 9.58 9.55
C ILE A 62 -5.12 9.09 10.44
N PRO A 63 -5.12 9.42 11.75
CA PRO A 63 -4.07 8.98 12.66
C PRO A 63 -3.91 7.45 12.66
N GLY A 64 -2.66 6.99 12.58
CA GLY A 64 -2.33 5.56 12.61
C GLY A 64 -2.32 4.85 11.25
N ILE A 65 -2.79 5.49 10.16
CA ILE A 65 -2.67 4.96 8.80
C ILE A 65 -1.23 4.89 8.34
N ILE A 66 -0.45 5.95 8.57
CA ILE A 66 0.98 5.99 8.25
C ILE A 66 1.75 5.61 9.50
N THR A 67 2.60 4.58 9.38
CA THR A 67 3.46 4.14 10.48
C THR A 67 4.93 4.48 10.21
N PRO A 68 5.58 5.22 11.12
CA PRO A 68 7.02 5.44 11.01
C PRO A 68 7.82 4.22 11.47
N ASN A 69 7.22 3.31 12.26
CA ASN A 69 7.93 2.19 12.88
C ASN A 69 7.67 0.86 12.15
N LYS A 70 8.20 0.75 10.93
CA LYS A 70 8.11 -0.49 10.12
C LYS A 70 8.78 -1.70 10.78
N THR A 71 9.83 -1.47 11.56
CA THR A 71 10.58 -2.54 12.25
C THR A 71 9.75 -3.20 13.34
N GLN A 72 9.00 -2.41 14.11
CA GLN A 72 8.10 -2.95 15.14
C GLN A 72 7.02 -3.85 14.52
N LEU A 73 6.40 -3.42 13.42
CA LEU A 73 5.40 -4.25 12.72
C LEU A 73 5.99 -5.55 12.18
N ALA A 74 7.19 -5.51 11.61
CA ALA A 74 7.89 -6.70 11.16
C ALA A 74 8.20 -7.66 12.32
N HIS A 75 8.57 -7.13 13.47
CA HIS A 75 8.84 -7.91 14.67
C HIS A 75 7.57 -8.55 15.26
N GLU A 76 6.48 -7.80 15.40
CA GLU A 76 5.17 -8.33 15.83
C GLU A 76 4.69 -9.44 14.88
N ALA A 77 4.80 -9.23 13.57
CA ALA A 77 4.49 -10.25 12.57
C ALA A 77 5.37 -11.50 12.71
N SER A 78 6.66 -11.33 12.98
CA SER A 78 7.57 -12.46 13.20
C SER A 78 7.21 -13.27 14.43
N GLN A 79 6.77 -12.62 15.53
CA GLN A 79 6.38 -13.30 16.75
C GLN A 79 5.11 -14.12 16.55
N ILE A 80 4.08 -13.51 15.95
CA ILE A 80 2.81 -14.20 15.67
C ILE A 80 3.02 -15.33 14.66
N GLY A 81 3.89 -15.13 13.67
CA GLY A 81 4.24 -16.13 12.68
C GLY A 81 5.21 -17.22 13.18
N ASN A 82 5.65 -17.21 14.44
CA ASN A 82 6.68 -18.11 14.94
C ASN A 82 8.00 -18.08 14.12
N CYS A 83 8.33 -16.93 13.56
CA CYS A 83 9.56 -16.65 12.81
C CYS A 83 10.61 -16.01 13.74
N ASN A 84 10.95 -16.69 14.84
CA ASN A 84 11.72 -16.15 15.96
C ASN A 84 13.23 -16.10 15.67
N THR A 85 13.67 -15.13 14.86
CA THR A 85 15.08 -14.83 14.58
C THR A 85 15.33 -13.33 14.60
N ARG A 86 16.60 -12.93 14.76
CA ARG A 86 17.03 -11.52 14.67
C ARG A 86 17.45 -11.12 13.26
N ASN A 87 17.63 -12.10 12.36
CA ASN A 87 18.04 -11.85 10.99
C ASN A 87 16.82 -11.50 10.12
N SER A 88 16.77 -10.29 9.59
CA SER A 88 15.63 -9.82 8.78
C SER A 88 15.39 -10.68 7.52
N MET A 89 16.43 -11.26 6.91
CA MET A 89 16.27 -12.14 5.75
C MET A 89 15.66 -13.49 6.13
N GLU A 90 16.03 -14.03 7.29
CA GLU A 90 15.44 -15.27 7.81
C GLU A 90 13.98 -15.06 8.23
N ILE A 91 13.67 -13.92 8.87
CA ILE A 91 12.27 -13.53 9.16
C ILE A 91 11.47 -13.50 7.85
N LEU A 92 11.98 -12.81 6.83
CA LEU A 92 11.30 -12.69 5.54
C LEU A 92 11.10 -14.05 4.86
N SER A 93 12.13 -14.90 4.84
CA SER A 93 12.02 -16.24 4.26
C SER A 93 11.01 -17.10 5.00
N CYS A 94 10.97 -17.02 6.33
CA CYS A 94 10.01 -17.74 7.14
C CYS A 94 8.57 -17.28 6.87
N LEU A 95 8.33 -15.96 6.87
CA LEU A 95 7.00 -15.39 6.61
C LEU A 95 6.50 -15.73 5.19
N ARG A 96 7.37 -15.77 4.19
CA ARG A 96 7.01 -16.17 2.82
C ARG A 96 6.62 -17.64 2.67
N ASN A 97 7.10 -18.50 3.57
CA ASN A 97 6.78 -19.92 3.57
C ASN A 97 5.52 -20.27 4.37
N LYS A 98 4.83 -19.27 4.93
CA LYS A 98 3.57 -19.47 5.65
C LYS A 98 2.43 -19.81 4.72
N THR A 99 1.49 -20.60 5.21
CA THR A 99 0.25 -20.86 4.47
C THR A 99 -0.62 -19.61 4.45
N GLU A 100 -1.64 -19.59 3.58
CA GLU A 100 -2.61 -18.48 3.54
C GLU A 100 -3.27 -18.27 4.91
N ASP A 101 -3.68 -19.35 5.59
CA ASP A 101 -4.36 -19.27 6.89
C ASP A 101 -3.44 -18.72 8.00
N GLU A 102 -2.17 -19.13 8.01
CA GLU A 102 -1.17 -18.57 8.92
C GLU A 102 -0.95 -17.08 8.62
N MET A 103 -0.81 -16.69 7.36
CA MET A 103 -0.63 -15.29 6.97
C MET A 103 -1.84 -14.43 7.31
N ARG A 104 -3.06 -14.94 7.08
CA ARG A 104 -4.30 -14.29 7.48
C ARG A 104 -4.32 -14.03 8.98
N THR A 105 -3.95 -15.05 9.76
CA THR A 105 -3.85 -14.93 11.23
C THR A 105 -2.84 -13.87 11.63
N ILE A 106 -1.66 -13.86 11.02
CA ILE A 106 -0.63 -12.84 11.28
C ILE A 106 -1.18 -11.44 10.97
N ILE A 107 -1.76 -11.22 9.79
CA ILE A 107 -2.25 -9.91 9.36
C ILE A 107 -3.33 -9.36 10.30
N ILE A 108 -4.30 -10.19 10.69
CA ILE A 108 -5.41 -9.76 11.57
C ILE A 108 -4.90 -9.32 12.95
N ASN A 109 -3.83 -9.96 13.45
CA ASN A 109 -3.31 -9.69 14.79
C ASN A 109 -2.23 -8.59 14.83
N VAL A 110 -1.52 -8.34 13.73
CA VAL A 110 -0.49 -7.29 13.66
C VAL A 110 -1.10 -5.91 13.41
N VAL A 111 -2.17 -5.83 12.62
CA VAL A 111 -2.66 -4.56 12.11
C VAL A 111 -4.09 -4.31 12.60
N SER A 112 -4.27 -3.41 13.57
CA SER A 112 -5.61 -3.00 14.06
C SER A 112 -6.50 -2.40 12.97
N PHE A 113 -5.91 -2.00 11.84
CA PHE A 113 -6.60 -1.56 10.63
C PHE A 113 -5.92 -2.27 9.44
N TYR A 114 -6.67 -2.99 8.61
CA TYR A 114 -6.11 -3.73 7.45
C TYR A 114 -5.29 -2.85 6.50
N PHE A 115 -5.47 -1.53 6.58
CA PHE A 115 -4.80 -0.56 5.75
C PHE A 115 -3.75 0.24 6.55
N LYS A 116 -2.47 -0.11 6.38
CA LYS A 116 -1.34 0.63 6.97
C LYS A 116 -0.26 0.86 5.92
N SER A 117 0.20 2.09 5.81
CA SER A 117 1.26 2.51 4.90
C SER A 117 2.52 2.85 5.67
N ILE A 118 3.69 2.58 5.09
CA ILE A 118 4.99 2.90 5.67
C ILE A 118 5.63 4.06 4.90
N ILE A 119 6.50 4.81 5.56
CA ILE A 119 7.43 5.72 4.88
C ILE A 119 8.66 4.89 4.51
N ASP A 120 8.84 4.61 3.22
CA ASP A 120 9.89 3.73 2.71
C ASP A 120 11.01 4.44 1.95
N ASN A 121 11.02 5.78 1.92
CA ASN A 121 12.03 6.59 1.23
C ASN A 121 12.28 6.14 -0.22
N PHE A 122 11.28 5.54 -0.87
CA PHE A 122 11.34 5.15 -2.28
C PHE A 122 11.52 6.35 -3.23
N THR A 123 11.58 7.56 -2.65
CA THR A 123 11.48 8.86 -3.28
C THR A 123 12.72 9.73 -3.04
N GLN A 124 13.85 9.15 -2.60
CA GLN A 124 15.20 9.74 -2.73
C GLN A 124 15.95 9.07 -3.87
#